data_AF-A0A4Y7R775-F1
#
_entry.id   AF-A0A4Y7R775-F1
#
_cell.length_a   1.000
_cell.length_b   1.000
_cell.length_c   1.000
_cell.angle_alpha   90.00
_cell.angle_beta   90.00
_cell.angle_gamma   90.00
#
_symmetry.space_group_name_H-M   'P 1'
#
loop_
_entity.id
_entity.type
_entity.pdbx_description
1 polymer ?
#
loop_
_entity_poly.entity_id
_entity_poly.type
_entity_poly.pdbx_seq_one_letter_code
_entity_poly.pdbx_strand_id
1 'polypeptide(L)' 'MWTVVYIAPSLKEAEKMRNLLSTEGFLVKLRTIGLPQANDACSVEILVPESEVDEALETINTI' A
#
# COMPACT_ATOMS: atom_id res chain seq x y z
N MET A 1 8.85 13.43 1.23
CA MET A 1 9.36 12.20 0.57
C MET A 1 8.25 11.14 0.59
N TRP A 2 8.31 10.10 -0.25
CA TRP A 2 7.36 8.98 -0.21
C TRP A 2 8.01 7.78 0.47
N THR A 3 7.31 7.17 1.42
CA THR A 3 7.83 6.07 2.24
C THR A 3 6.95 4.84 2.08
N VAL A 4 7.58 3.68 1.96
CA VAL A 4 6.88 2.38 1.89
C VAL A 4 6.44 1.99 3.30
N VAL A 5 5.14 1.83 3.51
CA VAL A 5 4.56 1.42 4.80
C VAL A 5 4.09 -0.03 4.81
N TYR A 6 3.83 -0.60 3.63
CA TYR A 6 3.42 -1.99 3.50
C TYR A 6 3.78 -2.56 2.12
N ILE A 7 3.96 -3.87 2.03
CA ILE A 7 4.16 -4.59 0.78
C ILE A 7 3.12 -5.70 0.67
N ALA A 8 2.17 -5.52 -0.23
CA ALA A 8 1.13 -6.49 -0.51
C ALA A 8 1.63 -7.60 -1.44
N PRO A 9 1.20 -8.86 -1.25
CA PRO A 9 1.60 -9.99 -2.08
C PRO A 9 0.91 -10.03 -3.45
N SER A 10 -0.15 -9.23 -3.64
CA SER A 10 -0.92 -9.17 -4.89
C SER A 10 -1.52 -7.77 -5.08
N LEU A 11 -1.77 -7.39 -6.34
CA LEU A 11 -2.38 -6.11 -6.68
C LEU A 11 -3.77 -5.92 -6.05
N LYS A 12 -4.54 -7.01 -5.94
CA LYS A 12 -5.88 -6.99 -5.35
C LYS A 12 -5.85 -6.55 -3.87
N GLU A 13 -4.93 -7.09 -3.10
CA GLU A 13 -4.76 -6.71 -1.68
C GLU A 13 -4.23 -5.28 -1.57
N ALA A 14 -3.32 -4.88 -2.46
CA ALA A 14 -2.78 -3.53 -2.50
C ALA A 14 -3.86 -2.47 -2.79
N GLU A 15 -4.74 -2.73 -3.75
CA GLU A 15 -5.89 -1.86 -4.07
C GLU A 15 -6.89 -1.80 -2.91
N LYS A 16 -7.15 -2.92 -2.23
CA LYS A 16 -8.02 -2.93 -1.04
C LYS A 16 -7.46 -2.01 0.05
N MET A 17 -6.17 -2.11 0.34
CA MET A 17 -5.53 -1.25 1.33
C MET A 17 -5.45 0.21 0.92
N ARG A 18 -5.11 0.48 -0.35
CA ARG A 18 -5.16 1.84 -0.90
C ARG A 18 -6.54 2.45 -0.70
N ASN A 19 -7.61 1.69 -0.96
CA ASN A 19 -8.96 2.19 -0.85
C ASN A 19 -9.36 2.47 0.61
N LEU A 20 -8.96 1.60 1.55
CA LEU A 20 -9.18 1.82 2.99
C LEU A 20 -8.47 3.09 3.47
N LEU A 21 -7.16 3.18 3.23
CA LEU A 21 -6.37 4.35 3.61
C LEU A 21 -6.85 5.64 2.92
N SER A 22 -7.23 5.56 1.64
CA SER A 22 -7.76 6.71 0.91
C SER A 22 -9.15 7.13 1.38
N THR A 23 -9.93 6.23 1.99
CA THR A 23 -11.24 6.53 2.61
C THR A 23 -11.05 7.30 3.92
N GLU A 24 -10.01 6.95 4.68
CA GLU A 24 -9.64 7.67 5.91
C GLU A 24 -9.00 9.05 5.63
N GLY A 25 -8.63 9.32 4.38
CA GLY A 25 -8.11 10.61 3.93
C GLY A 25 -6.61 10.63 3.61
N PHE A 26 -5.91 9.49 3.73
CA PHE A 26 -4.48 9.40 3.45
C PHE A 26 -4.16 9.42 1.96
N LEU A 27 -3.02 10.01 1.61
CA LEU A 27 -2.52 10.02 0.23
C LEU A 27 -1.72 8.74 -0.06
N VAL A 28 -2.30 7.81 -0.83
CA VAL A 28 -1.65 6.51 -1.09
C VAL A 28 -1.20 6.36 -2.53
N LYS A 29 0.04 5.91 -2.71
CA LYS A 29 0.61 5.55 -4.00
C LYS A 29 0.96 4.08 -4.02
N LEU A 30 0.49 3.38 -5.05
CA LEU A 30 0.85 1.98 -5.28
C LEU A 30 2.03 1.91 -6.25
N ARG A 31 2.98 1.02 -5.95
CA ARG A 31 4.10 0.72 -6.84
C ARG A 31 4.27 -0.78 -6.96
N THR A 32 3.98 -1.31 -8.14
CA THR A 32 4.18 -2.72 -8.43
C THR A 32 5.68 -3.01 -8.57
N ILE A 33 6.12 -4.11 -7.96
CA ILE A 33 7.50 -4.59 -8.00
C ILE A 33 7.49 -6.01 -8.55
N GLY A 34 8.00 -6.15 -9.78
CA GLY A 34 8.11 -7.42 -10.49
C GLY A 34 7.37 -7.45 -11.82
N LEU A 35 7.80 -8.37 -12.69
CA LEU A 35 7.05 -8.75 -13.89
C LEU A 35 5.92 -9.68 -13.45
N PRO A 36 4.70 -9.56 -14.03
CA PRO A 36 3.63 -10.52 -13.79
C PRO A 36 4.08 -11.89 -14.33
N GLN A 37 4.71 -12.68 -13.47
CA GLN A 37 4.88 -14.11 -13.75
C GLN A 37 3.50 -14.76 -13.70
N ALA A 38 3.32 -15.83 -14.47
CA ALA A 38 2.07 -16.45 -14.90
C ALA A 38 1.07 -16.90 -13.79
N ASN A 39 1.30 -16.51 -12.53
CA ASN A 39 0.54 -16.92 -11.36
C ASN A 39 0.02 -15.72 -10.50
N ASP A 40 -0.09 -14.52 -11.08
CA ASP A 40 -0.72 -13.30 -10.48
C ASP A 40 -0.03 -12.72 -9.23
N ALA A 41 1.07 -13.33 -8.77
CA ALA A 41 1.86 -12.88 -7.62
C ALA A 41 2.81 -11.73 -7.98
N CYS A 42 2.27 -10.54 -8.25
CA CYS A 42 3.04 -9.30 -8.26
C CYS A 42 2.97 -8.64 -6.89
N SER A 43 4.12 -8.52 -6.23
CA SER A 43 4.21 -7.72 -5.01
C SER A 43 3.98 -6.25 -5.32
N VAL A 44 3.32 -5.54 -4.43
CA VAL A 44 3.00 -4.12 -4.59
C VAL A 44 3.34 -3.37 -3.33
N GLU A 45 4.24 -2.40 -3.45
CA GLU A 45 4.57 -1.46 -2.39
C GLU A 45 3.42 -0.45 -2.25
N ILE A 46 3.01 -0.22 -1.02
CA ILE A 46 2.05 0.80 -0.62
C ILE A 46 2.85 1.93 0.02
N LEU A 47 2.78 3.10 -0.59
CA LEU A 47 3.54 4.28 -0.18
C LEU A 47 2.61 5.39 0.29
N VAL A 48 3.05 6.12 1.32
CA VAL A 48 2.40 7.33 1.84
C VAL A 48 3.42 8.47 1.99
N PRO A 49 2.99 9.74 2.10
CA PRO A 49 3.87 10.84 2.44
C PRO A 49 4.56 10.58 3.77
N GLU A 50 5.84 10.94 3.87
CA GLU A 50 6.61 10.81 5.12
C GLU A 50 5.91 11.42 6.34
N SER A 51 5.15 12.50 6.15
CA SER A 51 4.40 13.16 7.22
C SER A 51 3.22 12.34 7.77
N GLU A 52 2.74 11.35 7.02
CA GLU A 52 1.55 10.53 7.37
C GLU A 52 1.94 9.08 7.70
N VAL A 53 3.23 8.74 7.71
CA VAL A 53 3.70 7.36 7.90
C VAL A 53 3.23 6.76 9.23
N ASP A 54 3.34 7.52 10.31
CA ASP A 54 3.00 7.06 11.66
C ASP A 54 1.50 6.74 11.76
N GLU A 55 0.66 7.72 11.37
CA GLU A 55 -0.81 7.57 11.35
C GLU A 55 -1.26 6.45 10.42
N ALA A 56 -0.69 6.34 9.22
CA ALA A 56 -1.02 5.26 8.29
C ALA A 56 -0.66 3.87 8.85
N LEU A 57 0.48 3.74 9.56
CA LEU A 57 0.85 2.49 10.21
C LEU A 57 -0.12 2.13 11.34
N GLU A 58 -0.57 3.10 12.13
CA GLU A 58 -1.57 2.88 13.18
C GLU A 58 -2.91 2.40 12.58
N THR A 59 -3.34 3.03 11.48
CA THR A 59 -4.52 2.57 10.74
C THR A 59 -4.33 1.14 10.25
N ILE A 60 -3.20 0.81 9.61
CA ILE A 60 -2.94 -0.54 9.09
C ILE A 60 -2.94 -1.60 10.19
N ASN A 61 -2.37 -1.31 11.37
CA ASN A 61 -2.32 -2.25 12.49
C ASN A 61 -3.67 -2.45 13.20
N THR A 62 -4.63 -1.55 12.98
CA THR A 62 -5.97 -1.62 13.57
C THR A 62 -6.95 -2.47 12.72
N ILE A 63 -6.57 -2.82 11.48
CA ILE A 63 -7.36 -3.61 10.53
C ILE A 63 -7.07 -5.11 10.71
#